data_AF-A0A101K275-F1
#
_entry.id   AF-A0A101K275-F1
#
_cell.length_a   1.000
_cell.length_b   1.000
_cell.length_c   1.000
_cell.angle_alpha   90.00
_cell.angle_beta   90.00
_cell.angle_gamma   90.00
#
_symmetry.space_group_name_H-M   'P 1'
#
loop_
_entity.id
_entity.type
_entity.pdbx_description
1 polymer ?
#
loop_
_entity_poly.entity_id
_entity_poly.type
_entity_poly.pdbx_seq_one_letter_code
_entity_poly.pdbx_strand_id
1 'polypeptide(L)' 'MNAISYKPGDLVHLTRDFANQPRLGPFEILRVMPHADNSQRQYRVRGSDGRERVIGDDEIVTGRQINPNL' A
#
# COMPACT_ATOMS: atom_id res chain seq x y z
N MET A 1 -14.22 4.58 10.58
CA MET A 1 -12.94 3.97 10.17
C MET A 1 -12.17 5.05 9.40
N ASN A 2 -11.03 5.51 9.92
CA ASN A 2 -10.28 6.58 9.27
C ASN A 2 -9.62 6.00 8.02
N ALA A 3 -10.14 6.32 6.83
CA ALA A 3 -9.51 5.95 5.57
C ALA A 3 -8.16 6.68 5.49
N ILE A 4 -7.06 5.94 5.68
CA ILE A 4 -5.72 6.53 5.58
C ILE A 4 -5.52 6.95 4.13
N SER A 5 -5.37 8.26 3.92
CA SER A 5 -5.12 8.82 2.60
C SER A 5 -3.62 9.02 2.44
N TYR A 6 -3.01 8.25 1.54
CA TYR A 6 -1.60 8.38 1.18
C TYR A 6 -1.39 9.41 0.07
N LYS A 7 -0.26 10.10 0.10
CA LYS A 7 0.15 11.11 -0.90
C LYS A 7 1.50 10.72 -1.53
N PRO A 8 1.84 11.29 -2.70
CA PRO A 8 3.16 11.10 -3.30
C PRO A 8 4.29 11.40 -2.33
N GLY A 9 5.31 10.54 -2.29
CA GLY A 9 6.45 10.59 -1.37
C GLY A 9 6.23 9.86 -0.03
N ASP A 10 5.03 9.38 0.29
CA ASP A 10 4.83 8.51 1.46
C ASP A 10 5.47 7.13 1.23
N LEU A 11 6.13 6.61 2.26
CA LEU A 11 6.66 5.25 2.28
C LEU A 11 5.66 4.32 2.97
N VAL A 12 5.24 3.27 2.27
CA VAL A 12 4.24 2.30 2.75
C VAL A 12 4.80 0.88 2.71
N HIS A 13 4.32 0.03 3.61
CA HIS A 13 4.61 -1.40 3.57
C HIS A 13 3.41 -2.14 2.97
N LEU A 14 3.68 -3.14 2.14
CA LEU A 14 2.62 -3.92 1.50
C LEU A 14 2.40 -5.25 2.20
N THR A 15 1.17 -5.74 2.13
CA THR A 15 0.83 -7.11 2.52
C THR A 15 1.56 -8.10 1.60
N ARG A 16 1.58 -9.38 2.00
CA ARG A 16 2.18 -10.43 1.16
C ARG A 16 1.43 -10.50 -0.18
N ASP A 17 2.17 -10.76 -1.24
CA ASP A 17 1.58 -10.96 -2.56
C ASP A 17 0.66 -12.20 -2.58
N PHE A 18 -0.19 -12.33 -3.60
CA PHE A 18 -1.05 -13.50 -3.81
C PHE A 18 -0.27 -14.83 -3.82
N ALA A 19 1.00 -14.81 -4.25
CA ALA A 19 1.91 -15.96 -4.15
C ALA A 19 2.50 -16.21 -2.74
N ASN A 20 1.98 -15.53 -1.71
CA ASN A 20 2.49 -15.50 -0.32
C ASN A 20 3.96 -15.05 -0.22
N GLN A 21 4.47 -14.38 -1.24
CA GLN A 21 5.85 -13.90 -1.27
C GLN A 21 5.96 -12.61 -0.45
N PRO A 22 6.98 -12.50 0.43
CA PRO A 22 7.21 -11.28 1.19
C PRO A 22 7.57 -10.13 0.23
N ARG A 23 6.75 -9.08 0.23
CA ARG A 23 7.08 -7.82 -0.46
C ARG A 23 8.07 -7.05 0.40
N LEU A 24 9.36 -7.31 0.16
CA LEU A 24 10.46 -6.73 0.93
C LEU A 24 10.71 -5.27 0.53
N GLY A 25 10.41 -4.36 1.45
CA GLY A 25 10.80 -2.96 1.36
C GLY A 25 9.67 -2.00 1.72
N PRO A 26 10.01 -0.78 2.14
CA PRO A 26 9.09 0.32 2.00
C PRO A 26 8.92 0.63 0.50
N PHE A 27 7.69 0.88 0.10
CA PHE A 27 7.31 1.27 -1.24
C PHE A 27 6.93 2.75 -1.22
N GLU A 28 7.50 3.53 -2.13
CA GLU A 28 7.21 4.96 -2.24
C GLU A 28 5.95 5.16 -3.08
N ILE A 29 4.97 5.90 -2.57
CA ILE A 29 3.81 6.34 -3.33
C ILE A 29 4.29 7.35 -4.37
N LEU A 30 4.14 7.02 -5.66
CA LEU A 30 4.47 7.91 -6.76
C LEU A 30 3.27 8.79 -7.14
N ARG A 31 2.07 8.23 -7.13
CA ARG A 31 0.83 8.94 -7.46
C ARG A 31 -0.41 8.22 -6.94
N VAL A 32 -1.41 9.01 -6.58
CA VAL A 32 -2.78 8.54 -6.35
C VAL A 32 -3.46 8.41 -7.71
N MET A 33 -4.07 7.27 -7.99
CA MET A 33 -4.81 7.07 -9.23
C MET A 33 -6.24 7.60 -9.08
N PRO A 34 -6.85 8.12 -10.17
CA PRO A 34 -8.25 8.52 -10.15
C PRO A 34 -9.09 7.32 -9.72
N HIS A 35 -10.12 7.57 -8.91
CA HIS A 35 -11.03 6.51 -8.48
C HIS A 35 -11.60 5.84 -9.73
N ALA A 36 -11.29 4.56 -9.93
CA ALA A 36 -12.07 3.75 -10.85
C ALA A 36 -13.50 3.68 -10.29
N ASP A 37 -14.51 3.58 -11.17
CA ASP A 37 -15.94 3.53 -10.84
C ASP A 37 -16.31 2.54 -9.70
N ASN A 38 -15.41 1.62 -9.37
CA ASN A 38 -15.52 0.65 -8.27
C ASN A 38 -15.15 1.18 -6.86
N SER A 39 -15.04 2.51 -6.67
CA SER A 39 -14.80 3.20 -5.38
C SER A 39 -13.51 2.85 -4.61
N GLN A 40 -12.66 1.94 -5.10
CA GLN A 40 -11.37 1.62 -4.48
C GLN A 40 -10.29 2.63 -4.87
N ARG A 41 -9.54 3.10 -3.87
CA ARG A 41 -8.39 3.99 -4.09
C ARG A 41 -7.21 3.15 -4.53
N GLN A 42 -6.69 3.46 -5.71
CA GLN A 42 -5.48 2.83 -6.22
C GLN A 42 -4.30 3.79 -6.09
N TYR A 43 -3.16 3.24 -5.74
CA TYR A 43 -1.91 3.98 -5.61
C TYR A 43 -0.88 3.34 -6.52
N ARG A 44 -0.13 4.16 -7.25
CA ARG A 44 1.08 3.67 -7.91
C ARG A 44 2.24 3.85 -6.95
N VAL A 45 2.94 2.77 -6.66
CA VAL A 45 4.10 2.73 -5.79
C VAL A 45 5.37 2.28 -6.50
N ARG A 46 6.53 2.65 -5.98
CA ARG A 46 7.85 2.18 -6.42
C ARG A 46 8.55 1.42 -5.30
N GLY A 47 8.95 0.19 -5.58
CA GLY A 47 9.76 -0.60 -4.63
C GLY A 47 11.23 -0.21 -4.66
N SER A 48 11.99 -0.70 -3.68
CA SER A 48 13.45 -0.60 -3.63
C SER A 48 14.13 -1.28 -4.82
N ASP A 49 13.44 -2.23 -5.46
CA ASP A 49 13.85 -2.86 -6.71
C ASP A 49 13.71 -1.95 -7.94
N GLY A 50 13.23 -0.71 -7.75
CA GLY A 50 13.04 0.28 -8.79
C GLY A 50 11.79 0.05 -9.65
N ARG A 51 11.06 -1.06 -9.44
CA ARG A 51 9.85 -1.38 -10.21
C ARG A 51 8.62 -0.67 -9.66
N GLU A 52 7.80 -0.18 -10.59
CA GLU A 52 6.51 0.43 -10.29
C GLU A 52 5.39 -0.61 -10.24
N ARG A 53 4.49 -0.47 -9.28
CA ARG A 53 3.33 -1.36 -9.06
C ARG A 53 2.09 -0.52 -8.78
N VAL A 54 0.93 -0.98 -9.21
CA VAL A 54 -0.35 -0.40 -8.81
C VAL A 54 -0.94 -1.29 -7.73
N ILE A 55 -1.33 -0.68 -6.61
CA ILE A 55 -1.87 -1.36 -5.44
C ILE A 55 -3.18 -0.72 -5.00
N GLY A 56 -4.05 -1.50 -4.36
CA GLY A 56 -5.20 -0.98 -3.63
C GLY A 56 -4.83 -0.46 -2.24
N ASP A 57 -5.75 0.25 -1.58
CA ASP A 57 -5.60 0.61 -0.15
C ASP A 57 -5.55 -0.62 0.77
N ASP A 58 -6.24 -1.70 0.41
CA ASP A 58 -6.27 -2.98 1.14
C ASP A 58 -4.90 -3.69 1.16
N GLU A 59 -4.06 -3.43 0.16
CA GLU A 59 -2.71 -4.01 0.08
C GLU A 59 -1.70 -3.28 0.97
N ILE A 60 -2.06 -2.16 1.61
CA ILE A 60 -1.16 -1.38 2.44
C ILE A 60 -1.31 -1.79 3.91
N VAL A 61 -0.22 -2.24 4.50
CA VAL A 61 -0.15 -2.52 5.95
C VAL A 61 -0.19 -1.19 6.68
N THR A 62 -1.39 -0.80 7.12
CA THR A 62 -1.54 0.34 8.03
C THR A 62 -0.85 -0.02 9.34
N GLY A 63 0.14 0.78 9.75
CA GLY A 63 0.84 0.58 11.01
C GLY A 63 -0.04 0.89 12.22
N ARG A 64 -1.13 0.15 12.45
CA ARG A 64 -1.77 -0.01 13.77
C ARG A 64 -2.76 -1.18 13.78
N GLN A 65 -2.27 -2.38 14.11
CA GLN A 65 -2.84 -3.14 15.24
C GLN A 65 -1.77 -4.09 15.81
N ILE A 66 -0.83 -3.53 16.56
CA ILE A 66 -0.34 -4.25 17.73
C ILE A 66 -1.51 -4.32 18.72
N ASN A 67 -2.23 -5.44 18.75
CA ASN A 67 -2.90 -5.87 19.97
C ASN A 67 -1.94 -6.85 20.65
N PRO A 68 -1.08 -6.42 21.59
CA PRO A 68 -0.23 -7.33 22.33
C PRO A 68 -0.98 -8.12 23.43
N ASN A 69 -2.30 -8.32 23.32
CA ASN A 69 -3.07 -9.11 24.29
C ASN A 69 -4.22 -9.86 23.61
N LEU A 70 -3.98 -11.13 23.28
CA LEU A 70 -4.92 -12.22 23.56
C LEU A 70 -4.11 -13.48 23.91
#